data_AF-G2ZBU4-F1
#
_entry.id   AF-G2ZBU4-F1
#
_cell.length_a   1.000
_cell.length_b   1.000
_cell.length_c   1.000
_cell.angle_alpha   90.00
_cell.angle_beta   90.00
_cell.angle_gamma   90.00
#
_symmetry.space_group_name_H-M   'P 1'
#
loop_
_entity.id
_entity.type
_entity.pdbx_description
1 polymer ?
#
loop_
_entity_poly.entity_id
_entity_poly.type
_entity_poly.pdbx_seq_one_letter_code
_entity_poly.pdbx_strand_id
1 'polypeptide(L)'
;MKRYSINRIIITILLMVYVVSILSIIKGEQPFESTNFLEIVIIGIIVVSITVFTSKDTLKKQFEEDKVEKDERYLKNRGVFSYYFIILLGLLIPIILGSASFIGMKQLSLSNVAVLFLIIGIVYMLAIEVIKRKF
;
A
#
# COMPACT_ATOMS: atom_id res chain seq x y z
N MET A 1 10.87 15.60 14.20
CA MET A 1 9.43 15.87 14.43
C MET A 1 8.72 16.48 13.21
N LYS A 2 8.92 17.76 12.84
CA LYS A 2 8.17 18.43 11.73
C LYS A 2 8.18 17.65 10.40
N ARG A 3 9.34 17.17 9.95
CA ARG A 3 9.48 16.34 8.73
C ARG A 3 8.62 15.06 8.74
N TYR A 4 8.51 14.40 9.90
CA TYR A 4 7.78 13.14 10.04
C TYR A 4 6.26 13.37 10.03
N SER A 5 5.81 14.47 10.66
CA SER A 5 4.41 14.89 10.58
C SER A 5 4.01 15.24 9.14
N ILE A 6 4.85 15.98 8.41
CA ILE A 6 4.61 16.31 7.00
C ILE A 6 4.57 15.05 6.13
N ASN A 7 5.56 14.17 6.27
CA ASN A 7 5.58 12.90 5.54
C ASN A 7 4.33 12.05 5.83
N ARG A 8 3.87 12.00 7.09
CA ARG A 8 2.67 11.26 7.45
C ARG A 8 1.40 11.86 6.83
N ILE A 9 1.28 13.19 6.78
CA ILE A 9 0.18 13.87 6.09
C ILE A 9 0.18 13.49 4.60
N ILE A 10 1.33 13.59 3.93
CA ILE A 10 1.49 13.25 2.51
C ILE A 10 1.10 11.79 2.25
N ILE A 11 1.64 10.86 3.05
CA ILE A 11 1.34 9.43 2.94
C ILE A 11 -0.15 9.16 3.16
N THR A 12 -0.78 9.83 4.12
CA THR A 12 -2.21 9.68 4.42
C THR A 12 -3.06 10.14 3.25
N ILE A 13 -2.74 11.29 2.64
CA ILE A 13 -3.44 11.81 1.45
C ILE A 13 -3.27 10.84 0.27
N LEU A 14 -2.04 10.36 0.02
CA LEU A 14 -1.78 9.40 -1.05
C LEU A 14 -2.54 8.08 -0.85
N LEU A 15 -2.55 7.55 0.37
CA LEU A 15 -3.32 6.34 0.72
C LEU A 15 -4.81 6.56 0.51
N MET A 16 -5.34 7.73 0.85
CA MET A 16 -6.75 8.03 0.66
C MET A 16 -7.12 8.03 -0.83
N VAL A 17 -6.34 8.72 -1.66
CA VAL A 17 -6.53 8.73 -3.13
C VAL A 17 -6.44 7.31 -3.70
N TYR A 18 -5.46 6.53 -3.23
CA TYR A 18 -5.27 5.14 -3.63
C TYR A 18 -6.48 4.26 -3.27
N VAL A 19 -6.95 4.32 -2.02
CA VAL A 19 -8.09 3.51 -1.54
C VAL A 19 -9.38 3.88 -2.27
N VAL A 20 -9.68 5.17 -2.43
CA VAL A 20 -10.88 5.62 -3.16
C VAL A 20 -10.86 5.13 -4.61
N SER A 21 -9.70 5.24 -5.28
CA SER A 21 -9.55 4.81 -6.68
C SER A 21 -9.77 3.32 -6.82
N ILE A 22 -9.11 2.52 -5.97
CA ILE A 22 -9.22 1.06 -6.03
C ILE A 22 -10.62 0.57 -5.68
N LEU A 23 -11.27 1.13 -4.64
CA LEU A 23 -12.62 0.73 -4.27
C LEU A 23 -13.63 1.03 -5.39
N SER A 24 -13.48 2.16 -6.08
CA SER A 24 -14.32 2.51 -7.24
C SER A 24 -14.15 1.48 -8.36
N ILE A 25 -12.89 1.11 -8.68
CA ILE A 25 -12.58 0.10 -9.68
C ILE A 25 -13.15 -1.28 -9.31
N ILE A 26 -13.09 -1.67 -8.03
CA ILE A 26 -13.69 -2.94 -7.55
C ILE A 26 -15.21 -2.96 -7.77
N LYS A 27 -15.88 -1.83 -7.54
CA LYS A 27 -17.32 -1.67 -7.76
C LYS A 27 -17.71 -1.57 -9.24
N GLY A 28 -16.73 -1.44 -10.14
CA GLY A 28 -16.97 -1.23 -11.57
C GLY A 28 -17.34 0.21 -11.92
N GLU A 29 -17.13 1.16 -11.01
CA GLU A 29 -17.35 2.59 -11.21
C GLU A 29 -16.08 3.27 -11.69
N GLN A 30 -16.18 4.41 -12.39
CA GLN A 30 -14.98 5.21 -12.65
C GLN A 30 -14.51 5.87 -11.34
N PRO A 31 -13.19 5.95 -11.10
CA PRO A 31 -12.67 6.68 -9.95
C PRO A 31 -13.21 8.10 -9.89
N PHE A 32 -13.71 8.51 -8.73
CA PHE A 32 -14.20 9.88 -8.44
C PHE A 32 -15.46 10.33 -9.19
N GLU A 33 -16.14 9.44 -9.90
CA GLU A 33 -17.32 9.78 -10.71
C GLU A 33 -18.55 10.09 -9.85
N SER A 34 -18.75 9.31 -8.78
CA SER A 34 -19.90 9.41 -7.88
C SER A 34 -19.63 10.25 -6.61
N THR A 35 -18.39 10.68 -6.39
CA THR A 35 -17.96 11.27 -5.11
C THR A 35 -17.81 12.77 -5.23
N ASN A 36 -18.53 13.53 -4.39
CA ASN A 36 -18.40 14.98 -4.38
C ASN A 36 -16.99 15.38 -3.90
N PHE A 37 -16.31 16.25 -4.65
CA PHE A 37 -14.98 16.75 -4.29
C PHE A 37 -14.93 17.34 -2.88
N LEU A 38 -16.00 18.05 -2.47
CA LEU A 38 -16.09 18.60 -1.12
C LEU A 38 -16.17 17.52 -0.04
N GLU A 39 -16.88 16.42 -0.29
CA GLU A 39 -16.96 15.30 0.66
C GLU A 39 -15.60 14.63 0.82
N ILE A 40 -14.87 14.42 -0.28
CA ILE A 40 -13.50 13.88 -0.25
C ILE A 40 -12.59 14.78 0.57
N VAL A 41 -12.65 16.10 0.38
CA VAL A 41 -11.81 17.05 1.11
C VAL A 41 -12.15 17.05 2.60
N ILE A 42 -13.44 17.05 2.97
CA ILE A 42 -13.87 17.03 4.38
C ILE A 42 -13.43 15.73 5.06
N ILE A 43 -13.68 14.57 4.44
CA ILE A 43 -13.24 13.27 4.96
C ILE A 43 -11.71 13.24 5.07
N GLY A 44 -11.00 13.76 4.08
CA GLY A 44 -9.55 13.82 4.08
C GLY A 44 -8.99 14.65 5.22
N ILE A 45 -9.58 15.82 5.50
CA ILE A 45 -9.19 16.66 6.64
C ILE A 45 -9.43 15.92 7.96
N ILE A 46 -10.57 15.26 8.12
CA ILE A 46 -10.90 14.48 9.33
C ILE A 46 -9.90 13.35 9.54
N VAL A 47 -9.67 12.53 8.50
CA VAL A 47 -8.75 11.39 8.57
C VAL A 47 -7.33 11.87 8.85
N VAL A 48 -6.81 12.87 8.12
CA VAL A 48 -5.47 13.41 8.36
C VAL A 48 -5.34 13.96 9.78
N SER A 49 -6.36 14.67 10.28
CA SER A 49 -6.36 15.22 11.64
C SER A 49 -6.29 14.08 12.67
N ILE A 50 -7.17 13.09 12.57
CA ILE A 50 -7.16 11.91 13.46
C ILE A 50 -5.79 11.25 13.43
N THR A 51 -5.26 10.95 12.25
CA THR A 51 -3.97 10.27 12.11
C THR A 51 -2.84 11.09 12.73
N VAL A 52 -2.81 12.41 12.57
CA VAL A 52 -1.76 13.26 13.18
C VAL A 52 -1.89 13.32 14.71
N PHE A 53 -3.11 13.36 15.25
CA PHE A 53 -3.35 13.45 16.69
C PHE A 53 -3.11 12.13 17.42
N THR A 54 -3.60 11.01 16.90
CA THR A 54 -3.45 9.68 17.52
C THR A 54 -2.03 9.11 17.38
N SER A 55 -1.28 9.60 16.40
CA SER A 55 0.05 9.06 16.09
C SER A 55 1.21 9.70 16.86
N LYS A 56 0.99 10.65 17.77
CA LYS A 56 2.09 11.41 18.39
C LYS A 56 3.15 10.51 19.04
N ASP A 57 2.73 9.47 19.75
CA ASP A 57 3.65 8.52 20.38
C ASP A 57 4.34 7.62 19.35
N THR A 58 3.62 7.19 18.31
CA THR A 58 4.22 6.41 17.20
C THR A 58 5.21 7.25 16.38
N LEU A 59 4.99 8.55 16.23
CA LEU A 59 5.89 9.47 15.53
C LEU A 59 7.16 9.73 16.34
N LYS A 60 7.02 9.81 17.68
CA LYS A 60 8.17 9.90 18.58
C LYS A 60 8.98 8.61 18.55
N LYS A 61 8.30 7.46 18.58
CA LYS A 61 8.92 6.15 18.42
C LYS A 61 9.60 5.98 17.06
N GLN A 62 8.99 6.40 15.95
CA GLN A 62 9.61 6.42 14.62
C GLN A 62 10.82 7.35 14.54
N PHE A 63 10.80 8.48 15.24
CA PHE A 63 11.95 9.39 15.27
C PHE A 63 13.13 8.82 16.08
N GLU A 64 12.85 8.06 17.14
CA GLU A 64 13.86 7.35 17.92
C GLU A 64 14.34 6.08 17.19
N GLU A 65 13.42 5.35 16.55
CA GLU A 65 13.72 4.23 15.65
C GLU A 65 14.57 4.70 14.48
N ASP A 66 14.26 5.78 13.73
CA ASP A 66 15.11 6.29 12.64
C ASP A 66 16.54 6.68 13.09
N LYS A 67 16.74 7.02 14.38
CA LYS A 67 18.08 7.23 14.94
C LYS A 67 18.84 5.92 15.16
N VAL A 68 18.13 4.81 15.37
CA VAL A 68 18.64 3.44 15.59
C VAL A 68 18.63 2.60 14.29
N GLU A 69 17.69 2.85 13.36
CA GLU A 69 17.37 2.16 12.10
C GLU A 69 18.39 2.48 10.98
N LYS A 70 19.53 3.04 11.38
CA LYS A 70 20.82 2.91 10.69
C LYS A 70 21.43 1.50 10.82
N ASP A 71 20.67 0.49 11.27
CA ASP A 71 21.10 -0.89 11.17
C ASP A 71 21.07 -1.31 9.69
N GLU A 72 22.23 -1.26 9.06
CA GLU A 72 22.44 -1.62 7.65
C GLU A 72 21.87 -3.01 7.32
N ARG A 73 21.75 -3.90 8.31
CA ARG A 73 21.15 -5.23 8.16
C ARG A 73 19.67 -5.20 7.79
N TYR A 74 18.86 -4.31 8.38
CA TYR A 74 17.45 -4.22 8.04
C TYR A 74 17.24 -3.68 6.62
N LEU A 75 17.96 -2.61 6.26
CA LEU A 75 17.93 -2.03 4.91
C LEU A 75 18.35 -3.06 3.85
N LYS A 76 19.43 -3.82 4.12
CA LYS A 76 19.90 -4.89 3.24
C LYS A 76 18.87 -6.01 3.11
N ASN A 77 18.31 -6.50 4.21
CA ASN A 77 17.36 -7.61 4.19
C ASN A 77 16.05 -7.23 3.50
N ARG A 78 15.55 -6.01 3.72
CA ARG A 78 14.39 -5.49 3.01
C ARG A 78 14.65 -5.41 1.50
N GLY A 79 15.82 -4.89 1.09
CA GLY A 79 16.21 -4.83 -0.32
C GLY A 79 16.28 -6.21 -0.97
N VAL A 80 16.89 -7.18 -0.29
CA VAL A 80 16.97 -8.59 -0.74
C VAL A 80 15.57 -9.21 -0.86
N PHE A 81 14.70 -9.03 0.13
CA PHE A 81 13.33 -9.53 0.07
C PHE A 81 12.54 -8.91 -1.09
N SER A 82 12.56 -7.59 -1.24
CA SER A 82 11.86 -6.90 -2.32
C SER A 82 12.34 -7.38 -3.70
N TYR A 83 13.64 -7.62 -3.86
CA TYR A 83 14.21 -8.18 -5.09
C TYR A 83 13.64 -9.57 -5.42
N TYR A 84 13.69 -10.51 -4.47
CA TYR A 84 13.15 -11.85 -4.68
C TYR A 84 11.63 -11.87 -4.84
N PHE A 85 10.92 -10.97 -4.16
CA PHE A 85 9.47 -10.83 -4.31
C PHE A 85 9.09 -10.42 -5.74
N ILE A 86 9.83 -9.47 -6.34
CA ILE A 86 9.61 -9.05 -7.73
C ILE A 86 9.91 -10.20 -8.70
N ILE A 87 11.00 -10.95 -8.47
CA ILE A 87 11.30 -12.14 -9.28
C ILE A 87 10.17 -13.16 -9.19
N LEU A 88 9.68 -13.44 -7.98
CA LEU A 88 8.58 -14.36 -7.76
C LEU A 88 7.32 -13.92 -8.50
N LEU A 89 6.98 -12.62 -8.46
CA LEU A 89 5.86 -12.08 -9.24
C LEU A 89 6.09 -12.26 -10.74
N GLY A 90 7.30 -11.97 -11.23
CA GLY A 90 7.65 -12.16 -12.64
C GLY A 90 7.52 -13.61 -13.12
N LEU A 91 7.75 -14.58 -12.24
CA LEU A 91 7.55 -16.01 -12.53
C LEU A 91 6.09 -16.44 -12.40
N LEU A 92 5.37 -15.95 -11.39
CA LEU A 92 3.98 -16.34 -11.13
C LEU A 92 3.00 -15.76 -12.15
N ILE A 93 3.21 -14.52 -12.60
CA ILE A 93 2.29 -13.85 -13.53
C ILE A 93 2.10 -14.67 -14.83
N PRO A 94 3.15 -15.10 -15.56
CA PRO A 94 2.99 -15.95 -16.75
C PRO A 94 2.29 -17.28 -16.47
N ILE A 95 2.58 -17.92 -15.32
CA ILE A 95 1.94 -19.19 -14.94
C ILE A 95 0.44 -18.99 -14.71
N ILE A 96 0.06 -17.94 -13.99
CA ILE A 96 -1.35 -17.60 -13.72
C ILE A 96 -2.08 -17.25 -15.02
N LEU A 97 -1.47 -16.42 -15.89
CA LEU A 97 -2.06 -16.04 -17.17
C LEU A 97 -2.19 -17.24 -18.12
N GLY A 98 -1.18 -18.11 -18.18
CA GLY A 98 -1.24 -19.36 -18.95
C GLY A 98 -2.34 -20.28 -18.45
N SER A 99 -2.47 -20.44 -17.14
CA SER A 99 -3.53 -21.24 -16.52
C SER A 99 -4.92 -20.68 -16.81
N ALA A 100 -5.10 -19.36 -16.74
CA ALA A 100 -6.36 -18.70 -17.08
C ALA A 100 -6.74 -18.92 -18.55
N SER A 101 -5.75 -18.90 -19.45
CA SER A 101 -5.94 -19.20 -20.87
C SER A 101 -6.44 -20.63 -21.12
N PHE A 102 -5.92 -21.63 -20.40
CA PHE A 102 -6.38 -23.02 -20.48
C PHE A 102 -7.84 -23.22 -20.06
N ILE A 103 -8.34 -22.37 -19.17
CA ILE A 103 -9.74 -22.38 -18.70
C ILE A 103 -10.66 -21.59 -19.66
N GLY A 104 -10.11 -21.03 -20.75
CA GLY A 104 -10.85 -20.28 -21.76
C GLY A 104 -11.12 -18.82 -21.40
N MET A 105 -10.46 -18.28 -20.35
CA MET A 105 -10.58 -16.87 -20.00
C MET A 105 -9.83 -16.01 -21.03
N LYS A 106 -10.58 -15.29 -21.87
CA LYS A 106 -10.02 -14.40 -22.90
C LYS A 106 -9.79 -12.96 -22.44
N GLN A 107 -10.52 -12.51 -21.42
CA GLN A 107 -10.47 -11.14 -20.92
C GLN A 107 -10.48 -11.14 -19.39
N LEU A 108 -9.69 -10.26 -18.80
CA LEU A 108 -9.71 -10.00 -17.36
C LEU A 108 -10.44 -8.68 -17.12
N SER A 109 -11.44 -8.69 -16.24
CA SER A 109 -12.05 -7.44 -15.80
C SER A 109 -11.05 -6.62 -14.99
N LEU A 110 -11.13 -5.29 -15.13
CA LEU A 110 -10.29 -4.37 -14.37
C LEU A 110 -10.51 -4.53 -12.86
N SER A 111 -11.74 -4.85 -12.44
CA SER A 111 -12.08 -5.16 -11.06
C SER A 111 -11.30 -6.36 -10.52
N ASN A 112 -11.20 -7.46 -11.30
CA ASN A 112 -10.43 -8.65 -10.89
C ASN A 112 -8.95 -8.33 -10.73
N VAL A 113 -8.38 -7.52 -11.65
CA VAL A 113 -6.98 -7.09 -11.58
C VAL A 113 -6.74 -6.21 -10.34
N ALA A 114 -7.65 -5.28 -10.03
CA ALA A 114 -7.54 -4.41 -8.86
C ALA A 114 -7.61 -5.20 -7.54
N VAL A 115 -8.50 -6.19 -7.44
CA VAL A 115 -8.59 -7.08 -6.27
C VAL A 115 -7.29 -7.87 -6.10
N LEU A 116 -6.77 -8.47 -7.18
CA LEU A 116 -5.50 -9.20 -7.16
C LEU A 116 -4.34 -8.30 -6.69
N PHE A 117 -4.27 -7.08 -7.20
CA PHE A 117 -3.25 -6.11 -6.82
C PHE A 117 -3.32 -5.73 -5.34
N LEU A 118 -4.54 -5.54 -4.80
CA LEU A 118 -4.73 -5.31 -3.36
C LEU A 118 -4.23 -6.48 -2.51
N ILE A 119 -4.60 -7.71 -2.88
CA ILE A 119 -4.18 -8.91 -2.15
C ILE A 119 -2.66 -9.01 -2.13
N ILE A 120 -2.01 -8.87 -3.29
CA ILE A 120 -0.55 -8.91 -3.42
C ILE A 120 0.09 -7.79 -2.57
N GLY A 121 -0.46 -6.58 -2.61
CA GLY A 121 0.01 -5.45 -1.83
C GLY A 121 -0.07 -5.67 -0.31
N ILE A 122 -1.19 -6.22 0.18
CA ILE A 122 -1.37 -6.55 1.60
C ILE A 122 -0.38 -7.64 2.02
N VAL A 123 -0.25 -8.71 1.23
CA VAL A 123 0.70 -9.80 1.50
C VAL A 123 2.13 -9.26 1.58
N TYR A 124 2.50 -8.38 0.65
CA TYR A 124 3.82 -7.73 0.65
C TYR A 124 4.05 -6.87 1.90
N MET A 125 3.08 -6.04 2.29
CA MET A 125 3.19 -5.21 3.49
C MET A 125 3.32 -6.05 4.76
N LEU A 126 2.51 -7.11 4.89
CA LEU A 126 2.60 -8.03 6.02
C LEU A 126 3.96 -8.75 6.06
N ALA A 127 4.46 -9.20 4.92
CA ALA A 127 5.76 -9.87 4.84
C ALA A 127 6.90 -8.94 5.25
N ILE A 128 6.88 -7.66 4.83
CA ILE A 128 7.86 -6.67 5.27
C ILE A 128 7.78 -6.41 6.76
N GLU A 129 6.57 -6.27 7.32
CA GLU A 129 6.38 -6.05 8.76
C GLU A 129 6.92 -7.24 9.58
N VAL A 130 6.73 -8.47 9.11
CA VAL A 130 7.31 -9.68 9.73
C VAL A 130 8.84 -9.65 9.66
N ILE A 131 9.41 -9.24 8.53
CA ILE A 131 10.88 -9.07 8.39
C ILE A 131 11.38 -7.99 9.34
N LYS A 132 10.66 -6.86 9.48
CA LYS A 132 11.02 -5.80 10.43
C LYS A 132 11.04 -6.29 11.87
N ARG A 133 10.06 -7.11 12.29
CA ARG A 133 9.97 -7.60 13.68
C ARG A 133 10.96 -8.71 14.02
N LYS A 134 11.51 -9.37 13.01
CA LYS A 134 12.43 -10.50 13.18
C LYS A 134 13.89 -10.05 13.42
N PHE A 135 14.20 -8.78 13.17
CA PHE A 135 15.52 -8.17 13.30
C PHE A 135 15.45 -6.91 14.16
#